data_AF-A0A9D5TH70-F1
#
_entry.id   AF-A0A9D5TH70-F1
#
_cell.length_a   1.000
_cell.length_b   1.000
_cell.length_c   1.000
_cell.angle_alpha   90.00
_cell.angle_beta   90.00
_cell.angle_gamma   90.00
#
_symmetry.space_group_name_H-M   'P 1'
#
loop_
_entity.id
_entity.type
_entity.pdbx_description
1 polymer ?
#
loop_
_entity_poly.entity_id
_entity_poly.type
_entity_poly.pdbx_seq_one_letter_code
_entity_poly.pdbx_strand_id
1 'polypeptide(L)' 'MDNRILFGIMCILFNGYGVPCFMQGNAGKGVKRIILGIVTCGIIAIINEIKGIILGIKVLKMTDEEYAAQKETLDSGIPA' A
#
# COMPACT_ATOMS: atom_id res chain seq x y z
N MET A 1 -11.60 8.79 5.83
CA MET A 1 -12.20 7.48 5.48
C MET A 1 -11.56 6.46 6.40
N ASP A 2 -12.15 6.37 7.58
CA ASP A 2 -11.51 5.97 8.84
C ASP A 2 -11.68 4.48 9.09
N ASN A 3 -11.21 3.68 8.14
CA ASN A 3 -11.11 2.24 8.33
C ASN A 3 -9.69 1.82 8.00
N ARG A 4 -8.77 2.09 8.93
CA ARG A 4 -7.38 1.58 8.89
C ARG A 4 -7.33 0.07 8.65
N ILE A 5 -8.32 -0.65 9.19
CA ILE A 5 -8.48 -2.10 9.03
C ILE A 5 -8.75 -2.45 7.55
N LEU A 6 -9.62 -1.70 6.89
CA LEU A 6 -9.92 -1.89 5.47
C LEU A 6 -8.68 -1.59 4.61
N PHE A 7 -7.95 -0.53 4.94
CA PHE A 7 -6.69 -0.21 4.28
C PHE A 7 -5.65 -1.33 4.46
N GLY A 8 -5.52 -1.87 5.67
CA GLY A 8 -4.64 -2.99 5.98
C GLY A 8 -4.99 -4.25 5.20
N ILE A 9 -6.28 -4.58 5.10
CA ILE A 9 -6.77 -5.74 4.33
C ILE A 9 -6.55 -5.54 2.82
N MET A 10 -6.80 -4.35 2.27
CA MET A 10 -6.50 -4.06 0.86
C MET A 10 -5.00 -4.12 0.55
N CYS A 11 -4.14 -3.73 1.49
CA CYS A 11 -2.69 -3.91 1.37
C CYS A 11 -2.26 -5.38 1.40
N ILE A 12 -3.05 -6.30 1.95
CA ILE A 12 -2.70 -7.74 1.92
C ILE A 12 -3.15 -8.37 0.61
N LEU A 13 -4.30 -7.97 0.08
CA LEU A 13 -4.94 -8.64 -1.06
C LEU A 13 -4.61 -8.03 -2.42
N PHE A 14 -4.35 -6.71 -2.48
CA PHE A 14 -4.28 -5.97 -3.75
C PHE A 14 -3.10 -5.00 -3.83
N ASN A 15 -2.02 -5.24 -3.08
CA ASN A 15 -0.89 -4.31 -3.06
C ASN A 15 -0.08 -4.37 -4.35
N GLY A 16 0.02 -5.54 -4.98
CA GLY A 16 0.59 -5.66 -6.33
C GLY A 16 -0.16 -4.84 -7.38
N TYR A 17 -1.45 -4.58 -7.19
CA TYR A 17 -2.33 -3.87 -8.11
C TYR A 17 -2.45 -2.36 -7.84
N GLY A 18 -1.83 -1.84 -6.77
CA GLY A 18 -1.85 -0.41 -6.44
C GLY A 18 -3.18 0.10 -5.90
N VAL A 19 -4.16 -0.77 -5.67
CA VAL A 19 -5.50 -0.46 -5.13
C VAL A 19 -5.48 0.31 -3.79
N PRO A 20 -4.53 0.07 -2.86
CA PRO A 20 -4.48 0.83 -1.60
C PRO A 20 -4.25 2.33 -1.83
N CYS A 21 -3.40 2.72 -2.79
CA CYS A 21 -3.18 4.12 -3.15
C CYS A 21 -4.42 4.76 -3.81
N PHE A 22 -5.22 3.98 -4.54
CA PHE A 22 -6.50 4.45 -5.09
C PHE A 22 -7.51 4.78 -3.98
N MET A 23 -7.52 3.99 -2.89
CA MET A 23 -8.40 4.25 -1.74
C MET A 23 -8.07 5.54 -0.99
N GLN A 24 -6.80 5.96 -0.98
CA GLN A 24 -6.40 7.22 -0.36
C GLN A 24 -6.76 8.46 -1.21
N GLY A 25 -7.44 8.28 -2.35
CA GLY A 25 -7.82 9.36 -3.26
C GLY A 25 -6.65 9.90 -4.09
N ASN A 26 -5.47 9.30 -4.00
CA ASN A 26 -4.28 9.73 -4.74
C ASN A 26 -4.07 8.88 -6.00
N ALA A 27 -4.97 9.07 -6.98
CA ALA A 27 -4.96 8.34 -8.25
C ALA A 27 -3.61 8.46 -8.99
N GLY A 28 -2.92 9.59 -8.86
CA GLY A 28 -1.61 9.81 -9.50
C GLY A 28 -0.53 8.84 -9.03
N LYS A 29 -0.56 8.40 -7.76
CA LYS A 29 0.39 7.43 -7.22
C LYS A 29 0.04 6.00 -7.62
N GLY A 30 -1.24 5.65 -7.63
CA GLY A 30 -1.74 4.36 -8.11
C GLY A 30 -1.37 4.12 -9.59
N VAL A 31 -1.56 5.12 -10.45
CA VAL A 31 -1.18 5.06 -11.87
C VAL A 31 0.33 4.88 -12.04
N LYS A 32 1.17 5.60 -11.28
CA LYS A 32 2.64 5.41 -11.32
C LYS A 32 3.04 3.98 -10.96
N ARG A 33 2.38 3.37 -9.97
CA ARG A 33 2.65 1.99 -9.53
C ARG A 33 2.33 0.97 -10.63
N ILE A 34 1.19 1.16 -11.32
CA ILE A 34 0.79 0.31 -12.44
C ILE A 34 1.77 0.46 -13.61
N ILE A 35 2.17 1.69 -13.95
CA ILE A 35 3.15 1.95 -15.01
C ILE A 35 4.49 1.29 -14.67
N LEU A 36 4.97 1.40 -13.43
CA LEU A 36 6.19 0.71 -12.98
C LEU A 36 6.06 -0.82 -13.07
N GLY A 37 4.89 -1.37 -12.74
CA GLY A 37 4.59 -2.78 -12.92
C GLY A 37 4.70 -3.21 -14.39
N ILE A 38 4.14 -2.43 -15.32
CA ILE A 38 4.18 -2.70 -16.76
C ILE A 38 5.62 -2.61 -17.29
N VAL A 39 6.37 -1.56 -16.93
CA VAL A 39 7.75 -1.35 -17.39
C VAL A 39 8.70 -2.45 -16.92
N THR A 40 8.42 -3.07 -15.78
CA THR A 40 9.23 -4.16 -15.22
C THR A 40 8.66 -5.55 -15.47
N CYS A 41 7.74 -5.70 -16.42
CA CYS A 41 7.09 -6.98 -16.76
C CYS A 41 6.43 -7.67 -15.55
N GLY A 42 5.98 -6.91 -14.55
CA GLY A 42 5.35 -7.44 -13.35
C GLY A 42 6.31 -7.93 -12.26
N ILE A 43 7.64 -7.85 -12.46
CA ILE A 43 8.63 -8.25 -11.44
C ILE A 43 8.46 -7.42 -10.16
N ILE A 44 8.23 -6.11 -10.32
CA ILE A 44 7.97 -5.20 -9.20
C ILE A 44 6.64 -5.51 -8.50
N ALA A 45 5.67 -6.10 -9.21
CA ALA A 45 4.38 -6.44 -8.60
C ALA A 45 4.53 -7.52 -7.53
N ILE A 46 5.42 -8.50 -7.72
CA ILE A 46 5.68 -9.58 -6.76
C ILE A 46 6.36 -9.05 -5.50
N ILE A 47 7.39 -8.21 -5.66
CA ILE A 47 8.10 -7.58 -4.53
C ILE A 47 7.13 -6.67 -3.76
N ASN A 48 6.26 -5.97 -4.46
CA ASN A 48 5.23 -5.14 -3.85
C ASN A 48 4.20 -5.97 -3.11
N GLU A 49 3.74 -7.10 -3.64
CA GLU A 49 2.83 -8.02 -2.93
C GLU A 49 3.39 -8.43 -1.56
N ILE A 50 4.64 -8.88 -1.50
CA ILE A 50 5.29 -9.27 -0.24
C ILE A 50 5.35 -8.10 0.75
N LYS A 51 5.71 -6.90 0.26
CA LYS A 51 5.70 -5.68 1.08
C LYS A 51 4.29 -5.33 1.56
N GLY A 52 3.28 -5.56 0.74
CA GLY A 52 1.88 -5.31 1.06
C GLY A 52 1.39 -6.12 2.25
N ILE A 53 1.77 -7.40 2.29
CA ILE A 53 1.45 -8.27 3.42
C ILE A 53 2.08 -7.74 4.72
N ILE A 54 3.36 -7.36 4.68
CA ILE A 54 4.07 -6.80 5.83
C ILE A 54 3.45 -5.47 6.28
N LEU A 55 3.15 -4.59 5.32
CA LEU A 55 2.51 -3.28 5.57
C LEU A 55 1.10 -3.45 6.15
N GLY A 56 0.31 -4.38 5.62
CA GLY A 56 -1.02 -4.67 6.11
C GLY A 56 -1.01 -5.17 7.55
N ILE A 57 -0.11 -6.10 7.89
CA ILE A 57 0.07 -6.56 9.28
C ILE A 57 0.53 -5.41 10.19
N LYS A 58 1.42 -4.54 9.72
CA LYS A 58 1.89 -3.37 10.49
C LYS A 58 0.75 -2.39 10.75
N VAL A 59 -0.05 -2.07 9.73
CA VAL A 59 -1.26 -1.23 9.83
C VAL A 59 -2.29 -1.79 10.80
N LEU A 60 -2.45 -3.11 10.83
CA LEU A 60 -3.37 -3.76 11.75
C LEU A 60 -2.85 -3.75 13.20
N LYS A 61 -1.53 -3.66 13.41
CA LYS A 61 -0.90 -3.63 14.74
C LYS A 61 -0.73 -2.23 15.32
N MET A 62 -0.61 -1.21 14.49
CA MET A 62 -0.42 0.18 14.94
C MET A 62 -1.75 0.83 15.38
N THR A 63 -1.66 1.82 16.26
CA THR A 63 -2.81 2.63 16.70
C THR A 63 -3.26 3.62 15.62
N ASP A 64 -4.49 4.14 15.72
CA ASP A 64 -5.03 5.12 14.76
C ASP A 64 -4.16 6.38 14.64
N GLU A 65 -3.53 6.79 15.75
CA GLU A 65 -2.62 7.94 15.82
C GLU A 65 -1.33 7.69 15.02
N GLU A 66 -0.73 6.51 15.20
CA GLU A 66 0.46 6.09 14.45
C GLU A 66 0.18 5.95 12.96
N TYR A 67 -1.00 5.44 12.59
CA TYR A 67 -1.44 5.35 11.20
C TYR A 67 -1.55 6.73 10.56
N ALA A 68 -2.14 7.71 11.26
CA ALA A 68 -2.25 9.08 10.77
C ALA A 68 -0.87 9.74 10.58
N ALA A 69 0.09 9.48 11.48
CA ALA A 69 1.45 9.98 11.39
C ALA A 69 2.28 9.32 10.27
N GLN A 70 2.04 8.03 9.99
CA GLN A 70 2.87 7.23 9.06
C GLN A 70 2.23 6.96 7.69
N LYS A 71 1.00 7.44 7.40
CA LYS A 71 0.33 7.15 6.13
C LYS A 71 1.14 7.55 4.89
N GLU A 72 1.99 8.57 4.99
CA GLU A 72 2.85 9.04 3.90
C GLU A 72 4.05 8.10 3.66
N THR A 73 4.68 7.61 4.73
CA THR A 73 5.76 6.63 4.67
C THR A 73 5.25 5.27 4.18
N LEU A 74 4.03 4.90 4.58
CA LEU A 74 3.37 3.67 4.14
C LEU A 74 3.18 3.63 2.62
N ASP A 75 2.87 4.77 2.03
CA ASP A 75 2.63 4.96 0.60
C ASP A 75 3.94 4.91 -0.23
N SER A 76 5.08 5.14 0.40
CA SER A 76 6.41 4.93 -0.21
C SER A 76 6.79 3.45 -0.34
N GLY A 77 6.11 2.55 0.39
CA GLY A 77 6.38 1.11 0.39
C GLY A 77 7.71 0.71 1.03
N ILE A 78 8.23 1.53 1.93
CA ILE A 78 9.44 1.25 2.72
C ILE A 78 9.01 0.77 4.12
N PRO A 79 9.36 -0.45 4.53
CA PRO A 79 9.21 -0.86 5.92
C PRO A 79 10.26 -0.11 6.75
N ALA A 80 9.81 0.83 7.58
CA ALA A 80 10.60 1.32 8.72
C ALA A 80 10.66 0.25 9.82
#